data_AF-D1LER8-F1
#
_entry.id   AF-D1LER8-F1
#
_cell.length_a   1.000
_cell.length_b   1.000
_cell.length_c   1.000
_cell.angle_alpha   90.00
_cell.angle_beta   90.00
_cell.angle_gamma   90.00
#
_symmetry.space_group_name_H-M   'P 1'
#
loop_
_entity.id
_entity.type
_entity.pdbx_description
1 polymer ?
#
loop_
_entity_poly.entity_id
_entity_poly.type
_entity_poly.pdbx_seq_one_letter_code
_entity_poly.pdbx_strand_id
1 'polypeptide(L)'
;TQNIEPFAEYMDRAIMAGVSGDELQKLEAAWIEKAGLKLFHEAFADEVNKSSVSNKQEIIKKFNDKVGPLTETSHREAKKLAKELLGKDIFFDWDLPRVREGLYRYRGGTQCSVMRARAFAPYADLVWMESNYPDFEQAREFAEGVKAKYPDQWLAYNL
;
A
#
# COMPACT_ATOMS: atom_id res chain seq x y z
N THR A 1 -14.86 -0.05 -6.62
CA THR A 1 -16.27 0.41 -6.53
C THR A 1 -16.28 1.87 -6.93
N GLN A 2 -16.95 2.24 -8.02
CA GLN A 2 -16.88 3.60 -8.58
C GLN A 2 -17.86 4.61 -7.92
N ASN A 3 -18.66 4.20 -6.94
CA ASN A 3 -19.76 5.02 -6.42
C ASN A 3 -19.81 4.96 -4.88
N ILE A 4 -18.85 5.59 -4.22
CA ILE A 4 -18.82 5.77 -2.77
C ILE A 4 -18.49 7.23 -2.45
N GLU A 5 -19.18 7.80 -1.45
CA GLU A 5 -18.90 9.14 -0.91
C GLU A 5 -17.48 9.17 -0.30
N PRO A 6 -16.72 10.27 -0.44
CA PRO A 6 -15.42 10.42 0.23
C PRO A 6 -15.52 10.16 1.73
N PHE A 7 -14.52 9.50 2.32
CA PHE A 7 -14.52 9.11 3.73
C PHE A 7 -14.70 10.30 4.66
N ALA A 8 -13.96 11.39 4.43
CA ALA A 8 -14.05 12.59 5.27
C ALA A 8 -15.48 13.17 5.31
N GLU A 9 -16.13 13.32 4.15
CA GLU A 9 -17.51 13.84 4.04
C GLU A 9 -18.51 12.90 4.72
N TYR A 10 -18.35 11.59 4.50
CA TYR A 10 -19.18 10.55 5.10
C TYR A 10 -19.11 10.60 6.65
N MET A 11 -17.90 10.77 7.21
CA MET A 11 -17.69 10.86 8.65
C MET A 11 -18.14 12.19 9.24
N ASP A 12 -17.87 13.32 8.57
CA ASP A 12 -18.30 14.65 9.02
C ASP A 12 -19.83 14.73 9.10
N ARG A 13 -20.54 14.19 8.10
CA ARG A 13 -22.01 14.12 8.11
C ARG A 13 -22.55 13.32 9.29
N ALA A 14 -21.92 12.20 9.64
CA ALA A 14 -22.31 11.39 10.79
C ALA A 14 -22.09 12.14 12.12
N ILE A 15 -20.94 12.80 12.27
CA ILE A 15 -20.61 13.60 13.46
C ILE A 15 -21.59 14.78 13.60
N MET A 16 -21.89 15.48 12.51
CA MET A 16 -22.87 16.58 12.51
C MET A 16 -24.28 16.11 12.88
N ALA A 17 -24.62 14.86 12.61
CA ALA A 17 -25.87 14.23 13.04
C ALA A 17 -25.86 13.76 14.50
N GLY A 18 -24.76 13.96 15.24
CA GLY A 18 -24.63 13.61 16.66
C GLY A 18 -24.07 12.20 16.92
N VAL A 19 -23.64 11.47 15.88
CA VAL A 19 -23.05 10.13 16.02
C VAL A 19 -21.65 10.24 16.64
N SER A 20 -21.36 9.40 17.64
CA SER A 20 -20.08 9.41 18.36
C SER A 20 -19.72 8.02 18.92
N GLY A 21 -18.49 7.89 19.44
CA GLY A 21 -18.00 6.68 20.09
C GLY A 21 -18.07 5.44 19.18
N ASP A 22 -18.55 4.33 19.74
CA ASP A 22 -18.62 3.02 19.07
C ASP A 22 -19.45 3.04 17.79
N GLU A 23 -20.50 3.86 17.72
CA GLU A 23 -21.34 3.96 16.53
C GLU A 23 -20.57 4.58 15.37
N LEU A 24 -19.77 5.63 15.65
CA LEU A 24 -18.91 6.25 14.65
C LEU A 24 -17.83 5.28 14.14
N GLN A 25 -17.27 4.46 15.03
CA GLN A 25 -16.29 3.44 14.66
C GLN A 25 -16.90 2.35 13.75
N LYS A 26 -18.16 1.95 14.00
CA LYS A 26 -18.88 1.01 13.12
C LYS A 26 -19.12 1.59 11.73
N LEU A 27 -19.45 2.88 11.64
CA LEU A 27 -19.60 3.56 10.35
C LEU A 27 -18.27 3.62 9.58
N GLU A 28 -17.15 3.92 10.26
CA GLU A 28 -15.83 3.88 9.64
C GLU A 28 -15.52 2.48 9.10
N ALA A 29 -15.71 1.43 9.91
CA ALA A 29 -15.47 0.06 9.49
C ALA A 29 -16.32 -0.34 8.26
N ALA A 30 -17.62 0.00 8.28
CA ALA A 30 -18.52 -0.28 7.16
C ALA A 30 -18.12 0.46 5.89
N TRP A 31 -17.66 1.72 6.00
CA TRP A 31 -17.15 2.48 4.87
C TRP A 31 -15.89 1.82 4.29
N ILE A 32 -14.92 1.46 5.15
CA ILE A 32 -13.66 0.82 4.73
C ILE A 32 -13.93 -0.50 4.02
N GLU A 33 -14.83 -1.32 4.55
CA GLU A 33 -15.24 -2.59 3.94
C GLU A 33 -15.86 -2.35 2.55
N LYS A 34 -16.80 -1.41 2.44
CA LYS A 34 -17.45 -1.05 1.18
C LYS A 34 -16.49 -0.45 0.15
N ALA A 35 -15.51 0.33 0.60
CA ALA A 35 -14.49 0.94 -0.24
C ALA A 35 -13.56 -0.11 -0.88
N GLY A 36 -13.33 -1.23 -0.18
CA GLY A 36 -12.49 -2.32 -0.67
C GLY A 36 -11.05 -1.86 -0.91
N LEU A 37 -10.44 -1.24 0.10
CA LEU A 37 -9.10 -0.65 0.01
C LEU A 37 -8.05 -1.70 -0.38
N LYS A 38 -7.24 -1.37 -1.39
CA LYS A 38 -6.19 -2.24 -1.93
C LYS A 38 -4.97 -1.42 -2.31
N LEU A 39 -3.82 -2.07 -2.42
CA LEU A 39 -2.70 -1.51 -3.16
C LEU A 39 -3.00 -1.60 -4.66
N PHE A 40 -2.43 -0.69 -5.46
CA PHE A 40 -2.73 -0.59 -6.88
C PHE A 40 -2.45 -1.90 -7.65
N HIS A 41 -1.37 -2.62 -7.32
CA HIS A 41 -1.05 -3.89 -7.96
C HIS A 41 -2.05 -5.01 -7.63
N GLU A 42 -2.67 -4.98 -6.45
CA GLU A 42 -3.73 -5.92 -6.08
C GLU A 42 -5.02 -5.60 -6.84
N ALA A 43 -5.35 -4.31 -6.97
CA ALA A 43 -6.49 -3.88 -7.79
C ALA A 43 -6.30 -4.24 -9.28
N PHE A 44 -5.06 -4.14 -9.79
CA PHE A 44 -4.71 -4.61 -11.12
C PHE A 44 -4.90 -6.12 -11.26
N ALA A 45 -4.37 -6.91 -10.32
CA ALA A 45 -4.50 -8.37 -10.34
C ALA A 45 -5.97 -8.82 -10.30
N ASP A 46 -6.80 -8.19 -9.46
CA ASP A 46 -8.24 -8.39 -9.43
C ASP A 46 -8.90 -8.17 -10.79
N GLU A 47 -8.54 -7.08 -11.47
CA GLU A 47 -9.16 -6.72 -12.74
C GLU A 47 -8.71 -7.67 -13.87
N VAL A 48 -7.44 -8.07 -13.88
CA VAL A 48 -6.95 -9.12 -14.79
C VAL A 48 -7.70 -10.42 -14.55
N ASN A 49 -7.91 -10.81 -13.29
CA ASN A 49 -8.63 -12.04 -12.94
C ASN A 49 -10.10 -12.01 -13.34
N LYS A 50 -10.76 -10.85 -13.30
CA LYS A 50 -12.14 -10.65 -13.76
C LYS A 50 -12.27 -10.56 -15.28
N SER A 51 -11.21 -10.18 -15.97
CA SER A 51 -11.23 -10.04 -17.43
C SER A 51 -11.28 -11.39 -18.16
N SER A 52 -11.56 -11.34 -19.47
CA SER A 52 -11.61 -12.50 -20.36
C SER A 52 -10.25 -12.89 -20.96
N VAL A 53 -9.15 -12.24 -20.56
CA VAL A 53 -7.80 -12.58 -21.07
C VAL A 53 -7.39 -13.99 -20.65
N SER A 54 -6.72 -14.73 -21.54
CA SER A 54 -6.33 -16.13 -21.30
C SER A 54 -5.05 -16.27 -20.47
N ASN A 55 -4.08 -15.34 -20.60
CA ASN A 55 -2.76 -15.40 -19.96
C ASN A 55 -2.67 -14.56 -18.67
N LYS A 56 -3.68 -14.68 -17.79
CA LYS A 56 -3.83 -13.87 -16.57
C LYS A 56 -2.58 -13.85 -15.68
N GLN A 57 -2.02 -15.02 -15.36
CA GLN A 57 -0.87 -15.13 -14.46
C GLN A 57 0.40 -14.49 -15.05
N GLU A 58 0.58 -14.63 -16.37
CA GLU A 58 1.71 -14.00 -17.06
C GLU A 58 1.60 -12.48 -17.06
N ILE A 59 0.39 -11.94 -17.27
CA ILE A 59 0.13 -10.50 -17.23
C ILE A 59 0.37 -9.96 -15.81
N ILE A 60 -0.13 -10.62 -14.78
CA ILE A 60 0.08 -10.23 -13.37
C ILE A 60 1.56 -10.25 -13.04
N LYS A 61 2.29 -11.31 -13.45
CA LYS A 61 3.74 -11.39 -13.23
C LYS A 61 4.48 -10.25 -13.94
N LYS A 62 4.20 -10.01 -15.22
CA LYS A 62 4.82 -8.92 -16.00
C LYS A 62 4.61 -7.55 -15.34
N PHE A 63 3.44 -7.34 -14.76
CA PHE A 63 3.15 -6.12 -14.01
C PHE A 63 3.94 -6.05 -12.70
N ASN A 64 3.90 -7.10 -11.87
CA ASN A 64 4.56 -7.13 -10.57
C ASN A 64 6.09 -7.11 -10.64
N ASP A 65 6.67 -7.61 -11.75
CA ASP A 65 8.11 -7.49 -12.03
C ASP A 65 8.55 -6.01 -12.18
N LYS A 66 7.60 -5.10 -12.48
CA LYS A 66 7.83 -3.67 -12.61
C LYS A 66 7.20 -2.85 -11.50
N VAL A 67 6.11 -3.31 -10.89
CA VAL A 67 5.36 -2.56 -9.88
C VAL A 67 5.36 -3.33 -8.57
N GLY A 68 6.26 -2.94 -7.68
CA GLY A 68 6.39 -3.53 -6.35
C GLY A 68 7.03 -2.57 -5.35
N PRO A 69 7.13 -2.96 -4.07
CA PRO A 69 7.65 -2.09 -3.00
C PRO A 69 9.08 -1.60 -3.25
N LEU A 70 9.89 -2.36 -3.99
CA LEU A 70 11.31 -2.10 -4.20
C LEU A 70 11.64 -1.70 -5.65
N THR A 71 10.65 -1.55 -6.53
CA THR A 71 10.86 -1.27 -7.96
C THR A 71 10.87 0.23 -8.30
N GLU A 72 10.66 1.10 -7.32
CA GLU A 72 10.72 2.57 -7.44
C GLU A 72 9.79 3.16 -8.52
N THR A 73 8.79 2.39 -8.96
CA THR A 73 7.89 2.80 -10.05
C THR A 73 6.78 3.72 -9.55
N SER A 74 6.62 4.87 -10.21
CA SER A 74 5.58 5.83 -9.84
C SER A 74 4.18 5.32 -10.17
N HIS A 75 3.17 5.86 -9.49
CA HIS A 75 1.78 5.51 -9.79
C HIS A 75 1.38 5.89 -11.23
N ARG A 76 1.94 6.95 -11.80
CA ARG A 76 1.68 7.35 -13.20
C ARG A 76 2.18 6.29 -14.19
N GLU A 77 3.38 5.78 -13.98
CA GLU A 77 3.97 4.71 -14.78
C GLU A 77 3.22 3.40 -14.58
N ALA A 78 2.87 3.06 -13.35
CA ALA A 78 2.07 1.88 -13.05
C ALA A 78 0.71 1.91 -13.75
N LYS A 79 0.01 3.05 -13.76
CA LYS A 79 -1.25 3.22 -14.52
C LYS A 79 -1.06 3.04 -16.02
N LYS A 80 0.01 3.61 -16.58
CA LYS A 80 0.35 3.46 -18.00
C LYS A 80 0.57 1.98 -18.35
N LEU A 81 1.38 1.28 -17.56
CA LEU A 81 1.66 -0.14 -17.76
C LEU A 81 0.39 -1.00 -17.59
N ALA A 82 -0.45 -0.70 -16.60
CA ALA A 82 -1.72 -1.39 -16.40
C ALA A 82 -2.63 -1.26 -17.63
N LYS A 83 -2.73 -0.05 -18.19
CA LYS A 83 -3.51 0.22 -19.40
C LYS A 83 -2.94 -0.50 -20.63
N GLU A 84 -1.62 -0.53 -20.78
CA GLU A 84 -0.94 -1.26 -21.87
C GLU A 84 -1.21 -2.77 -21.79
N LEU A 85 -1.15 -3.36 -20.60
CA LEU A 85 -1.32 -4.79 -20.40
C LEU A 85 -2.78 -5.25 -20.47
N LEU A 86 -3.73 -4.42 -20.03
CA LEU A 86 -5.15 -4.79 -19.92
C LEU A 86 -6.03 -4.16 -21.02
N GLY A 87 -5.52 -3.17 -21.75
CA GLY A 87 -6.25 -2.43 -22.79
C GLY A 87 -7.26 -1.41 -22.26
N LYS A 88 -7.37 -1.22 -20.94
CA LYS A 88 -8.29 -0.27 -20.31
C LYS A 88 -7.72 0.30 -19.02
N ASP A 89 -8.22 1.48 -18.65
CA ASP A 89 -7.94 2.07 -17.35
C ASP A 89 -8.65 1.30 -16.23
N ILE A 90 -7.96 1.09 -15.11
CA ILE A 90 -8.55 0.50 -13.91
C ILE A 90 -8.94 1.59 -12.93
N PHE A 91 -10.06 1.40 -12.23
CA PHE A 91 -10.47 2.32 -11.18
C PHE A 91 -9.57 2.17 -9.95
N PHE A 92 -8.97 3.28 -9.55
CA PHE A 92 -8.22 3.39 -8.31
C PHE A 92 -8.21 4.85 -7.88
N ASP A 93 -8.66 5.11 -6.66
CA ASP A 93 -8.71 6.45 -6.08
C ASP A 93 -8.32 6.37 -4.60
N TRP A 94 -7.14 6.91 -4.30
CA TRP A 94 -6.57 6.99 -2.96
C TRP A 94 -6.94 8.28 -2.21
N ASP A 95 -7.64 9.22 -2.86
CA ASP A 95 -8.11 10.47 -2.25
C ASP A 95 -9.44 10.25 -1.54
N LEU A 96 -10.30 9.36 -2.04
CA LEU A 96 -11.54 8.94 -1.38
C LEU A 96 -11.36 8.47 0.07
N PRO A 97 -10.37 7.62 0.42
CA PRO A 97 -10.19 7.14 1.79
C PRO A 97 -9.37 8.06 2.71
N ARG A 98 -9.07 9.29 2.30
CA ARG A 98 -8.36 10.23 3.18
C ARG A 98 -9.16 10.50 4.44
N VAL A 99 -8.47 10.48 5.58
CA VAL A 99 -9.06 10.85 6.87
C VAL A 99 -9.33 12.36 6.91
N ARG A 100 -10.05 12.82 7.94
CA ARG A 100 -10.51 14.20 8.08
C ARG A 100 -9.35 15.21 8.13
N GLU A 101 -8.19 14.78 8.63
CA GLU A 101 -6.94 15.52 8.67
C GLU A 101 -6.25 15.60 7.29
N GLY A 102 -6.77 14.91 6.28
CA GLY A 102 -6.22 14.88 4.92
C GLY A 102 -5.12 13.84 4.69
N LEU A 103 -4.85 12.95 5.66
CA LEU A 103 -3.80 11.93 5.54
C LEU A 103 -4.25 10.78 4.62
N TYR A 104 -3.31 10.28 3.83
CA TYR A 104 -3.49 9.08 3.01
C TYR A 104 -3.44 7.81 3.86
N ARG A 105 -4.23 6.80 3.47
CA ARG A 105 -4.07 5.45 4.01
C ARG A 105 -2.77 4.83 3.48
N TYR A 106 -2.03 4.16 4.35
CA TYR A 106 -0.72 3.60 4.04
C TYR A 106 -0.60 2.18 4.58
N ARG A 107 -0.14 1.23 3.76
CA ARG A 107 0.14 -0.13 4.21
C ARG A 107 1.60 -0.24 4.63
N GLY A 108 1.83 -0.27 5.94
CA GLY A 108 3.15 -0.49 6.53
C GLY A 108 3.61 -1.95 6.45
N GLY A 109 4.58 -2.31 7.29
CA GLY A 109 5.17 -3.66 7.37
C GLY A 109 6.61 -3.72 6.87
N THR A 110 7.23 -4.91 6.96
CA THR A 110 8.67 -5.10 6.73
C THR A 110 9.11 -4.60 5.34
N GLN A 111 8.39 -4.97 4.28
CA GLN A 111 8.72 -4.56 2.90
C GLN A 111 8.71 -3.03 2.72
N CYS A 112 7.79 -2.34 3.40
CA CYS A 112 7.74 -0.88 3.40
C CYS A 112 8.95 -0.29 4.14
N SER A 113 9.32 -0.87 5.29
CA SER A 113 10.49 -0.46 6.05
C SER A 113 11.79 -0.68 5.27
N VAL A 114 11.93 -1.81 4.58
CA VAL A 114 13.08 -2.10 3.69
C VAL A 114 13.19 -1.05 2.59
N MET A 115 12.08 -0.71 1.92
CA MET A 115 12.06 0.33 0.89
C MET A 115 12.59 1.66 1.44
N ARG A 116 12.10 2.10 2.60
CA ARG A 116 12.55 3.35 3.24
C ARG A 116 13.99 3.29 3.69
N ALA A 117 14.40 2.20 4.33
CA ALA A 117 15.78 2.02 4.80
C ALA A 117 16.78 2.03 3.63
N ARG A 118 16.45 1.44 2.48
CA ARG A 118 17.26 1.55 1.25
C ARG A 118 17.35 2.98 0.72
N ALA A 119 16.30 3.78 0.87
CA ALA A 119 16.32 5.19 0.48
C ALA A 119 17.15 6.05 1.46
N PHE A 120 17.18 5.67 2.74
CA PHE A 120 17.93 6.39 3.79
C PHE A 120 19.39 5.99 3.89
N ALA A 121 19.74 4.75 3.52
CA ALA A 121 21.09 4.19 3.63
C ALA A 121 22.23 5.12 3.12
N PRO A 122 22.11 5.82 1.97
CA PRO A 122 23.17 6.74 1.52
C PRO A 122 23.43 7.95 2.44
N TYR A 123 22.55 8.19 3.42
CA TYR A 123 22.56 9.38 4.28
C TYR A 123 22.63 9.03 5.77
N ALA A 124 22.75 7.75 6.12
CA ALA A 124 22.74 7.28 7.51
C ALA A 124 23.77 6.16 7.70
N ASP A 125 24.66 6.33 8.68
CA ASP A 125 25.65 5.29 9.01
C ASP A 125 24.99 3.97 9.40
N LEU A 126 23.83 4.06 10.06
CA LEU A 126 23.02 2.92 10.47
C LEU A 126 21.53 3.18 10.22
N VAL A 127 20.80 2.10 9.92
CA VAL A 127 19.34 2.13 9.79
C VAL A 127 18.69 1.22 10.81
N TRP A 128 17.52 1.65 11.30
CA TRP A 128 16.73 0.95 12.30
C TRP A 128 15.27 0.89 11.84
N MET A 129 14.66 -0.29 11.95
CA MET A 129 13.22 -0.48 11.83
C MET A 129 12.66 -0.80 13.21
N GLU A 130 11.72 0.03 13.67
CA GLU A 130 10.94 -0.28 14.88
C GLU A 130 10.10 -1.55 14.67
N SER A 131 10.01 -2.40 15.69
CA SER A 131 9.32 -3.70 15.65
C SER A 131 8.35 -3.84 16.81
N ASN A 132 7.16 -4.40 16.55
CA ASN A 132 6.15 -4.62 17.60
C ASN A 132 6.53 -5.73 18.58
N TYR A 133 7.33 -6.71 18.13
CA TYR A 133 7.72 -7.90 18.88
C TYR A 133 9.16 -8.29 18.53
N PRO A 134 9.88 -8.99 19.43
CA PRO A 134 11.19 -9.55 19.15
C PRO A 134 11.10 -10.78 18.24
N ASP A 135 10.75 -10.56 16.97
CA ASP A 135 10.61 -11.58 15.94
C ASP A 135 11.88 -11.66 15.08
N PHE A 136 12.63 -12.76 15.24
CA PHE A 136 13.86 -13.02 14.50
C PHE A 136 13.64 -13.08 12.98
N GLU A 137 12.52 -13.65 12.53
CA GLU A 137 12.26 -13.81 11.10
C GLU A 137 11.97 -12.47 10.43
N GLN A 138 11.23 -11.59 11.09
CA GLN A 138 11.04 -10.21 10.66
C GLN A 138 12.37 -9.43 10.66
N ALA A 139 13.20 -9.60 11.69
CA ALA A 139 14.51 -8.95 11.75
C ALA A 139 15.43 -9.42 10.62
N ARG A 140 15.42 -10.72 10.31
CA ARG A 140 16.15 -11.31 9.18
C ARG A 140 15.65 -10.77 7.85
N GLU A 141 14.33 -10.76 7.61
CA GLU A 141 13.73 -10.22 6.38
C GLU A 141 14.15 -8.75 6.16
N PHE A 142 14.10 -7.93 7.21
CA PHE A 142 14.55 -6.54 7.13
C PHE A 142 16.04 -6.43 6.78
N ALA A 143 16.89 -7.18 7.49
CA ALA A 143 18.34 -7.15 7.29
C ALA A 143 18.74 -7.59 5.88
N GLU A 144 18.23 -8.74 5.42
CA GLU A 144 18.46 -9.25 4.07
C GLU A 144 17.91 -8.29 3.01
N GLY A 145 16.71 -7.75 3.25
CA GLY A 145 16.08 -6.76 2.40
C GLY A 145 16.95 -5.52 2.20
N VAL A 146 17.48 -4.92 3.27
CA VAL A 146 18.36 -3.73 3.16
C VAL A 146 19.70 -4.10 2.52
N LYS A 147 20.34 -5.17 3.01
CA LYS A 147 21.68 -5.58 2.59
C LYS A 147 21.76 -6.08 1.15
N ALA A 148 20.65 -6.53 0.57
CA ALA A 148 20.61 -6.88 -0.85
C ALA A 148 20.92 -5.68 -1.79
N LYS A 149 20.69 -4.43 -1.36
CA LYS A 149 21.12 -3.22 -2.09
C LYS A 149 22.37 -2.57 -1.47
N TYR A 150 22.53 -2.64 -0.15
CA TYR A 150 23.65 -2.05 0.58
C TYR A 150 24.29 -3.08 1.54
N PRO A 151 25.15 -3.99 1.04
CA PRO A 151 25.67 -5.13 1.81
C PRO A 151 26.36 -4.73 3.12
N ASP A 152 27.07 -3.60 3.09
CA ASP A 152 27.86 -3.09 4.21
C ASP A 152 27.07 -2.16 5.16
N GLN A 153 25.79 -1.90 4.88
CA GLN A 153 24.96 -1.02 5.73
C GLN A 153 24.90 -1.56 7.15
N TRP A 154 25.22 -0.73 8.14
CA TRP A 154 25.04 -1.08 9.54
C TRP A 154 23.57 -1.02 9.92
N LEU A 155 23.15 -1.96 10.75
CA LEU A 155 21.77 -2.09 11.22
C LEU A 155 21.77 -1.95 12.74
N ALA A 156 20.77 -1.27 13.28
CA ALA A 156 20.51 -1.19 14.72
C ALA A 156 19.17 -1.86 15.06
N TYR A 157 19.08 -2.40 16.27
CA TYR A 157 17.91 -3.13 16.77
C TYR A 157 17.60 -2.70 18.20
N ASN A 158 16.33 -2.47 18.51
CA ASN A 158 15.83 -2.12 19.83
C ASN A 158 15.33 -3.38 20.55
N LEU A 159 15.75 -3.59 21.80
CA LEU A 159 15.46 -4.79 22.59
C LEU A 159 14.28 -4.59 23.55
#